data_AF-A0A834MR96-F1
#
_entry.id   AF-A0A834MR96-F1
#
_cell.length_a   1.000
_cell.length_b   1.000
_cell.length_c   1.000
_cell.angle_alpha   90.00
_cell.angle_beta   90.00
_cell.angle_gamma   90.00
#
_symmetry.space_group_name_H-M   'P 1'
#
loop_
_entity.id
_entity.type
_entity.pdbx_description
1 polymer ?
#
loop_
_entity_poly.entity_id
_entity_poly.type
_entity_poly.pdbx_seq_one_letter_code
_entity_poly.pdbx_strand_id
1 'polypeptide(L)'
;MLVRCGTENILREWYSIDTNQIEMMNVATWSLKKGITKMVPNFLYERRHNLQGLIMKAVIVKTSIFSSINKDGELDGIFGRILRELCVTLNFSFDIVSQVKAYGRWNSREKTWSGAIAELYYGRADISLSDFSMTNDRLNAVDFTIPLMTSKNILVIREPENLAVQWSSHFLIFTFSVWIALFGVLIASSIFLVLLKIKSGSDNKIGYLLIDNLLEIWGIFCQQGLPDFSPKSSLRIVYFSLCLSIIVFWAAYSAALISFLTSVNHVFPFDSLEGFAADGTYQLAVVHGTAYYDKFANSGDPLAKEVMKLMLEEEKLPRTETEGFKRVL
;
A
#
# COMPACT_ATOMS: atom_id res chain seq x y z
N MET A 1 15.25 -38.25 17.41
CA MET A 1 14.47 -39.48 17.62
C MET A 1 14.38 -39.77 19.11
N LEU A 2 13.21 -40.14 19.63
CA LEU A 2 13.09 -40.61 21.02
C LEU A 2 13.27 -42.13 21.04
N VAL A 3 14.24 -42.59 21.81
CA VAL A 3 14.66 -43.99 21.88
C VAL A 3 14.62 -44.45 23.33
N ARG A 4 14.06 -45.63 23.55
CA ARG A 4 14.16 -46.35 24.82
C ARG A 4 15.15 -47.49 24.63
N CYS A 5 16.24 -47.49 25.39
CA CYS A 5 17.26 -48.53 25.31
C CYS A 5 17.01 -49.63 26.36
N GLY A 6 16.75 -50.85 25.90
CA GLY A 6 16.71 -52.05 26.75
C GLY A 6 15.68 -52.01 27.89
N THR A 7 16.07 -52.52 29.05
CA THR A 7 15.23 -52.61 30.26
C THR A 7 15.20 -51.32 31.08
N GLU A 8 15.92 -50.27 30.65
CA GLU A 8 15.91 -49.00 31.36
C GLU A 8 14.55 -48.32 31.26
N ASN A 9 14.17 -47.68 32.36
CA ASN A 9 12.97 -46.86 32.46
C ASN A 9 13.24 -45.40 32.06
N ILE A 10 14.20 -45.18 31.17
CA ILE A 10 14.67 -43.86 30.72
C ILE A 10 14.37 -43.72 29.23
N LEU A 11 13.70 -42.63 28.88
CA LEU A 11 13.48 -42.18 27.51
C LEU A 11 14.60 -41.21 27.13
N ARG A 12 15.35 -41.55 26.08
CA ARG A 12 16.45 -40.74 25.58
C ARG A 12 16.09 -40.08 24.27
N GLU A 13 16.54 -38.86 24.05
CA GLU A 13 16.51 -38.18 22.76
C GLU A 13 17.87 -38.33 22.10
N TRP A 14 17.87 -38.87 20.89
CA TRP A 14 19.04 -39.03 20.04
C TRP A 14 18.89 -38.07 18.87
N TYR A 15 19.88 -37.23 18.63
CA TYR A 15 19.96 -36.45 17.42
C TYR A 15 21.42 -36.31 16.99
N SER A 16 21.61 -35.99 15.72
CA SER A 16 22.90 -35.85 15.09
C SER A 16 22.82 -34.61 14.22
N ILE A 17 23.78 -33.71 14.41
CA ILE A 17 23.91 -32.47 13.64
C ILE A 17 24.76 -32.74 12.40
N ASP A 18 25.86 -33.46 12.58
CA ASP A 18 26.66 -34.05 11.51
C ASP A 18 26.64 -35.58 11.60
N THR A 19 26.71 -36.22 10.43
CA THR A 19 26.76 -37.68 10.21
C THR A 19 27.76 -38.43 11.11
N ASN A 20 28.76 -37.75 11.65
CA ASN A 20 29.80 -38.33 12.49
C ASN A 20 29.51 -38.34 14.00
N GLN A 21 28.58 -37.54 14.51
CA GLN A 21 28.34 -37.40 15.95
C GLN A 21 26.87 -37.52 16.32
N ILE A 22 26.58 -38.37 17.32
CA ILE A 22 25.24 -38.56 17.89
C ILE A 22 25.25 -38.01 19.32
N GLU A 23 24.44 -37.00 19.56
CA GLU A 23 24.16 -36.49 20.90
C GLU A 23 22.99 -37.27 21.51
N MET A 24 23.21 -37.72 22.75
CA MET A 24 22.22 -38.47 23.52
C MET A 24 21.90 -37.72 24.80
N MET A 25 20.62 -37.49 25.06
CA MET A 25 20.16 -36.84 26.28
C MET A 25 18.98 -37.58 26.89
N ASN A 26 18.96 -37.70 28.22
CA ASN A 26 17.86 -38.31 28.95
C ASN A 26 16.73 -37.28 29.11
N VAL A 27 15.54 -37.54 28.54
CA VAL A 27 14.43 -36.57 28.49
C VAL A 27 13.39 -36.84 29.56
N ALA A 28 13.08 -38.11 29.80
CA ALA A 28 12.05 -38.50 30.76
C ALA A 28 12.32 -39.89 31.33
N THR A 29 11.76 -40.16 32.51
CA THR A 29 11.65 -41.50 33.07
C THR A 29 10.23 -41.99 33.03
N TRP A 30 10.06 -43.30 32.92
CA TRP A 30 8.75 -43.94 32.92
C TRP A 30 8.59 -44.89 34.10
N SER A 31 7.51 -44.75 34.86
CA SER A 31 7.17 -45.65 35.96
C SER A 31 5.73 -46.11 35.87
N LEU A 32 5.49 -47.39 36.17
CA LEU A 32 4.17 -48.01 36.14
C LEU A 32 3.15 -47.35 37.08
N LYS A 33 3.61 -46.71 38.17
CA LYS A 33 2.75 -46.02 39.14
C LYS A 33 2.53 -44.52 38.85
N LYS A 34 3.51 -43.86 38.21
CA LYS A 34 3.53 -42.40 38.03
C LYS A 34 3.46 -41.94 36.56
N GLY A 35 3.48 -42.86 35.60
CA GLY A 35 3.54 -42.54 34.18
C GLY A 35 4.89 -41.94 33.78
N ILE A 36 4.89 -41.03 32.81
CA ILE A 36 6.09 -40.34 32.30
C ILE A 36 6.41 -39.15 33.20
N THR A 37 7.55 -39.18 33.87
CA THR A 37 8.12 -38.06 34.63
C THR A 37 9.23 -37.39 33.82
N LYS A 38 9.00 -36.13 33.43
CA LYS A 38 9.96 -35.35 32.62
C LYS A 38 11.16 -34.90 33.47
N MET A 39 12.36 -34.98 32.90
CA MET A 39 13.61 -34.58 33.55
C MET A 39 14.18 -33.25 33.04
N VAL A 40 13.77 -32.82 31.85
CA VAL A 40 14.35 -31.67 31.13
C VAL A 40 13.23 -30.71 30.73
N PRO A 41 13.50 -29.40 30.59
CA PRO A 41 12.56 -28.43 30.03
C PRO A 41 11.93 -28.88 28.70
N ASN A 42 10.68 -28.46 28.51
CA ASN A 42 9.85 -28.90 27.39
C ASN A 42 10.35 -28.40 26.03
N PHE A 43 10.99 -27.23 26.00
CA PHE A 43 11.27 -26.57 24.73
C PHE A 43 12.48 -27.15 24.01
N LEU A 44 12.30 -27.42 22.71
CA LEU A 44 13.34 -28.01 21.86
C LEU A 44 14.53 -27.05 21.67
N TYR A 45 14.29 -25.74 21.66
CA TYR A 45 15.34 -24.73 21.48
C TYR A 45 16.33 -24.71 22.65
N GLU A 46 15.89 -24.87 23.91
CA GLU A 46 16.79 -24.92 25.07
C GLU A 46 17.70 -26.14 25.02
N ARG A 47 17.20 -27.21 24.42
CA ARG A 47 17.90 -28.49 24.30
C ARG A 47 18.84 -28.56 23.10
N ARG A 48 18.52 -27.84 22.01
CA ARG A 48 19.27 -27.86 20.73
C ARG A 48 19.69 -26.46 20.31
N HIS A 49 20.38 -25.75 21.20
CA HIS A 49 20.84 -24.38 20.98
C HIS A 49 22.27 -24.30 20.42
N ASN A 50 22.92 -25.43 20.10
CA ASN A 50 24.31 -25.45 19.66
C ASN A 50 24.46 -26.36 18.43
N LEU A 51 24.98 -25.80 17.34
CA LEU A 51 25.26 -26.47 16.07
C LEU A 51 26.73 -26.88 15.92
N GLN A 52 27.49 -26.84 17.02
CA GLN A 52 28.84 -27.40 17.16
C GLN A 52 29.86 -26.88 16.12
N GLY A 53 29.71 -25.63 15.67
CA GLY A 53 30.61 -25.03 14.68
C GLY A 53 30.37 -25.52 13.25
N LEU A 54 29.18 -26.05 12.94
CA LEU A 54 28.79 -26.45 11.59
C LEU A 54 29.03 -25.31 10.59
N ILE A 55 29.58 -25.63 9.42
CA ILE A 55 29.75 -24.68 8.32
C ILE A 55 28.63 -24.91 7.31
N MET A 56 27.66 -23.99 7.26
CA MET A 56 26.54 -24.06 6.33
C MET A 56 26.87 -23.34 5.01
N LYS A 57 26.54 -23.96 3.88
CA LYS A 57 26.67 -23.37 2.56
C LYS A 57 25.51 -22.43 2.29
N ALA A 58 25.80 -21.13 2.13
CA ALA A 58 24.81 -20.10 1.90
C ALA A 58 24.73 -19.68 0.42
N VAL A 59 23.50 -19.48 -0.08
CA VAL A 59 23.23 -18.87 -1.40
C VAL A 59 22.48 -17.55 -1.27
N ILE A 60 22.91 -16.54 -2.04
CA ILE A 60 22.36 -15.18 -1.99
C ILE A 60 21.81 -14.78 -3.36
N VAL A 61 20.65 -14.11 -3.37
CA VAL A 61 20.07 -13.50 -4.56
C VAL A 61 20.55 -12.06 -4.69
N LYS A 62 21.24 -11.74 -5.79
CA LYS A 62 21.83 -10.41 -6.05
C LYS A 62 20.83 -9.26 -6.12
N THR A 63 19.57 -9.55 -6.44
CA THR A 63 18.49 -8.56 -6.54
C THR A 63 17.80 -8.29 -5.20
N SER A 64 18.10 -9.05 -4.15
CA SER A 64 17.54 -8.85 -2.81
C SER A 64 18.01 -7.52 -2.23
N ILE A 65 17.06 -6.74 -1.72
CA ILE A 65 17.34 -5.45 -1.08
C ILE A 65 17.77 -5.64 0.39
N PHE A 66 17.41 -6.80 0.98
CA PHE A 66 17.61 -7.08 2.41
C PHE A 66 18.91 -7.81 2.73
N SER A 67 19.63 -8.25 1.70
CA SER A 67 20.91 -8.93 1.80
C SER A 67 21.86 -8.39 0.72
N SER A 68 22.90 -7.70 1.14
CA SER A 68 23.97 -7.22 0.27
C SER A 68 25.30 -7.82 0.70
N ILE A 69 26.29 -7.77 -0.18
CA ILE A 69 27.66 -8.17 0.14
C ILE A 69 28.51 -6.91 0.02
N ASN A 70 29.21 -6.57 1.09
CA ASN A 70 30.14 -5.44 1.12
C ASN A 70 31.38 -5.74 0.29
N LYS A 71 32.17 -4.70 0.00
CA LYS A 71 33.41 -4.81 -0.80
C LYS A 71 34.44 -5.77 -0.18
N ASP A 72 34.38 -5.94 1.14
CA ASP A 72 35.24 -6.83 1.91
C ASP A 72 34.79 -8.31 1.86
N GLY A 73 33.72 -8.61 1.12
CA GLY A 73 33.14 -9.96 1.03
C GLY A 73 32.22 -10.30 2.20
N GLU A 74 32.10 -9.41 3.19
CA GLU A 74 31.19 -9.59 4.32
C GLU A 74 29.73 -9.38 3.93
N LEU A 75 28.87 -10.16 4.58
CA LEU A 75 27.43 -10.09 4.40
C LEU A 75 26.83 -8.93 5.20
N ASP A 76 26.12 -8.05 4.50
CA ASP A 76 25.44 -6.87 5.06
C ASP A 76 23.94 -6.88 4.72
N GLY A 77 23.21 -5.93 5.31
CA GLY A 77 21.75 -5.85 5.25
C GLY A 77 21.06 -6.45 6.47
N ILE A 78 19.73 -6.31 6.52
CA ILE A 78 18.91 -6.75 7.66
C ILE A 78 19.05 -8.26 7.86
N PHE A 79 18.92 -9.05 6.80
CA PHE A 79 19.07 -10.50 6.90
C PHE A 79 20.51 -10.91 7.20
N GLY A 80 21.50 -10.15 6.72
CA GLY A 80 22.89 -10.39 7.06
C GLY A 80 23.21 -10.21 8.54
N ARG A 81 22.60 -9.21 9.18
CA ARG A 81 22.72 -8.99 10.63
C ARG A 81 21.99 -10.07 11.42
N ILE A 82 20.78 -10.44 11.02
CA ILE A 82 20.03 -11.53 11.66
C ILE A 82 20.80 -12.85 11.59
N LEU A 83 21.36 -13.19 10.42
CA LEU A 83 22.14 -14.42 10.27
C LEU A 83 23.38 -14.42 11.17
N ARG A 84 24.09 -13.29 11.28
CA ARG A 84 25.24 -13.16 12.20
C ARG A 84 24.86 -13.38 13.66
N GLU A 85 23.75 -12.80 14.12
CA GLU A 85 23.25 -13.05 15.48
C GLU A 85 22.89 -14.52 15.70
N LEU A 86 22.30 -15.17 14.68
CA LEU A 86 22.03 -16.60 14.73
C LEU A 86 23.31 -17.44 14.78
N CYS A 87 24.36 -17.06 14.04
CA CYS A 87 25.66 -17.74 14.06
C CYS A 87 26.27 -17.73 15.45
N VAL A 88 26.23 -16.57 16.12
CA VAL A 88 26.74 -16.40 17.49
C VAL A 88 25.90 -17.18 18.50
N THR A 89 24.57 -17.09 18.40
CA THR A 89 23.64 -17.71 19.35
C THR A 89 23.63 -19.24 19.23
N LEU A 90 23.67 -19.75 18.01
CA LEU A 90 23.57 -21.18 17.72
C LEU A 90 24.93 -21.85 17.47
N ASN A 91 26.04 -21.11 17.54
CA ASN A 91 27.40 -21.60 17.33
C ASN A 91 27.56 -22.36 16.00
N PHE A 92 27.36 -21.66 14.89
CA PHE A 92 27.65 -22.13 13.53
C PHE A 92 28.28 -21.02 12.70
N SER A 93 28.91 -21.40 11.59
CA SER A 93 29.47 -20.50 10.59
C SER A 93 28.82 -20.74 9.23
N PHE A 94 28.95 -19.80 8.30
CA PHE A 94 28.44 -19.98 6.94
C PHE A 94 29.44 -19.51 5.90
N ASP A 95 29.43 -20.19 4.75
CA ASP A 95 30.23 -19.84 3.58
C ASP A 95 29.31 -19.55 2.40
N ILE A 96 29.51 -18.40 1.74
CA ILE A 96 28.72 -18.03 0.57
C ILE A 96 29.25 -18.79 -0.64
N VAL A 97 28.55 -19.85 -1.04
CA VAL A 97 28.98 -20.74 -2.15
C VAL A 97 28.50 -20.27 -3.52
N SER A 98 27.40 -19.51 -3.58
CA SER A 98 26.78 -19.11 -4.84
C SER A 98 26.02 -17.79 -4.73
N GLN A 99 26.05 -17.02 -5.82
CA GLN A 99 25.29 -15.78 -5.95
C GLN A 99 24.47 -15.82 -7.24
N VAL A 100 23.16 -15.91 -7.10
CA VAL A 100 22.23 -16.05 -8.23
C VAL A 100 21.48 -14.76 -8.49
N LYS A 101 20.94 -14.60 -9.70
CA LYS A 101 20.16 -13.41 -10.10
C LYS A 101 18.67 -13.54 -9.84
N ALA A 102 18.16 -14.76 -9.62
CA ALA A 102 16.74 -15.04 -9.50
C ALA A 102 16.45 -15.87 -8.26
N TYR A 103 15.28 -15.63 -7.64
CA TYR A 103 14.80 -16.38 -6.49
C TYR A 103 14.57 -17.85 -6.83
N GLY A 104 13.93 -18.10 -7.97
CA GLY A 104 13.67 -19.44 -8.46
C GLY A 104 12.21 -19.70 -8.71
N ARG A 105 11.97 -20.38 -9.83
CA ARG A 105 10.67 -20.72 -10.39
C ARG A 105 10.66 -22.17 -10.83
N TRP A 106 9.53 -22.82 -10.67
CA TRP A 106 9.30 -24.17 -11.17
C TRP A 106 9.03 -24.12 -12.68
N ASN A 107 9.85 -24.82 -13.46
CA ASN A 107 9.60 -25.01 -14.88
C ASN A 107 8.79 -26.29 -15.07
N SER A 108 7.50 -26.17 -15.35
CA SER A 108 6.60 -27.32 -15.56
C SER A 108 6.96 -28.18 -16.78
N ARG A 109 7.65 -27.63 -17.79
CA ARG A 109 8.04 -28.38 -19.00
C ARG A 109 9.27 -29.25 -18.74
N GLU A 110 10.28 -28.66 -18.13
CA GLU A 110 11.54 -29.35 -17.83
C GLU A 110 11.50 -30.11 -16.51
N LYS A 111 10.49 -29.85 -15.66
CA LYS A 111 10.36 -30.35 -14.29
C LYS A 111 11.58 -30.04 -13.43
N THR A 112 12.09 -28.82 -13.57
CA THR A 112 13.30 -28.34 -12.89
C THR A 112 13.03 -27.05 -12.12
N TRP A 113 13.71 -26.91 -10.98
CA TRP A 113 13.82 -25.63 -10.30
C TRP A 113 14.95 -24.79 -10.88
N SER A 114 14.75 -23.48 -10.87
CA SER A 114 15.74 -22.46 -11.24
C SER A 114 16.12 -21.59 -10.03
N GLY A 115 17.13 -20.73 -10.18
CA GLY A 115 17.49 -19.71 -9.17
C GLY A 115 18.00 -20.28 -7.84
N ALA A 116 17.82 -19.52 -6.76
CA ALA A 116 18.29 -19.92 -5.43
C ALA A 116 17.54 -21.14 -4.88
N ILE A 117 16.24 -21.30 -5.19
CA ILE A 117 15.49 -22.51 -4.82
C ILE A 117 16.11 -23.77 -5.42
N ALA A 118 16.65 -23.69 -6.65
CA ALA A 118 17.34 -24.83 -7.25
C ALA A 118 18.60 -25.24 -6.47
N GLU A 119 19.37 -24.26 -6.00
CA GLU A 119 20.59 -24.52 -5.25
C GLU A 119 20.29 -25.23 -3.92
N LEU A 120 19.17 -24.88 -3.26
CA LEU A 120 18.68 -25.59 -2.08
C LEU A 120 18.12 -26.97 -2.41
N TYR A 121 17.22 -27.04 -3.41
CA TYR A 121 16.53 -28.28 -3.79
C TYR A 121 17.48 -29.39 -4.23
N TYR A 122 18.57 -29.04 -4.93
CA TYR A 122 19.58 -30.00 -5.37
C TYR A 122 20.72 -30.22 -4.35
N GLY A 123 20.63 -29.65 -3.13
CA GLY A 123 21.62 -29.83 -2.07
C GLY A 123 22.98 -29.20 -2.36
N ARG A 124 23.04 -28.15 -3.19
CA ARG A 124 24.26 -27.39 -3.49
C ARG A 124 24.54 -26.32 -2.42
N ALA A 125 23.48 -25.80 -1.82
CA ALA A 125 23.50 -24.92 -0.67
C ALA A 125 22.58 -25.47 0.43
N ASP A 126 22.91 -25.18 1.69
CA ASP A 126 22.17 -25.62 2.87
C ASP A 126 21.16 -24.55 3.32
N ILE A 127 21.48 -23.28 3.14
CA ILE A 127 20.64 -22.14 3.50
C ILE A 127 20.64 -21.08 2.41
N SER A 128 19.52 -20.38 2.24
CA SER A 128 19.48 -19.19 1.40
C SER A 128 19.14 -17.97 2.22
N LEU A 129 19.83 -16.87 1.92
CA LEU A 129 19.64 -15.60 2.61
C LEU A 129 19.16 -14.55 1.62
N SER A 130 17.85 -14.48 1.43
CA SER A 130 17.17 -13.49 0.59
C SER A 130 15.70 -13.37 0.99
N ASP A 131 15.01 -12.35 0.47
CA ASP A 131 13.59 -12.07 0.68
C ASP A 131 12.67 -12.96 -0.16
N PHE A 132 12.59 -14.23 0.21
CA PHE A 132 11.67 -15.15 -0.46
C PHE A 132 10.23 -14.97 -0.01
N SER A 133 9.33 -14.85 -0.97
CA SER A 133 7.90 -15.08 -0.73
C SER A 133 7.64 -16.57 -0.54
N MET A 134 6.97 -16.92 0.56
CA MET A 134 6.50 -18.28 0.86
C MET A 134 5.28 -18.60 -0.01
N THR A 135 5.52 -19.26 -1.15
CA THR A 135 4.46 -19.76 -2.04
C THR A 135 4.28 -21.26 -1.86
N ASN A 136 3.10 -21.80 -2.19
CA ASN A 136 2.83 -23.24 -2.09
C ASN A 136 3.82 -24.08 -2.89
N ASP A 137 4.16 -23.65 -4.12
CA ASP A 137 5.12 -24.38 -4.96
C ASP A 137 6.51 -24.44 -4.32
N ARG A 138 6.95 -23.36 -3.68
CA ARG A 138 8.25 -23.31 -3.00
C ARG A 138 8.24 -24.08 -1.68
N LEU A 139 7.14 -24.04 -0.92
CA LEU A 139 6.97 -24.83 0.30
C LEU A 139 7.02 -26.35 0.05
N ASN A 140 6.63 -26.79 -1.15
CA ASN A 140 6.76 -28.19 -1.55
C ASN A 140 8.19 -28.58 -1.93
N ALA A 141 9.08 -27.62 -2.17
CA ALA A 141 10.45 -27.86 -2.61
C ALA A 141 11.48 -27.65 -1.49
N VAL A 142 11.27 -26.65 -0.63
CA VAL A 142 12.20 -26.29 0.45
C VAL A 142 11.43 -25.91 1.72
N ASP A 143 12.08 -26.13 2.86
CA ASP A 143 11.57 -25.67 4.14
C ASP A 143 11.91 -24.20 4.38
N PHE A 144 10.95 -23.48 4.98
CA PHE A 144 11.11 -22.08 5.34
C PHE A 144 11.21 -21.90 6.85
N THR A 145 11.90 -20.84 7.26
CA THR A 145 11.84 -20.36 8.64
C THR A 145 10.47 -19.73 8.94
N ILE A 146 10.26 -19.31 10.19
CA ILE A 146 9.11 -18.46 10.51
C ILE A 146 9.15 -17.17 9.66
N PRO A 147 8.01 -16.65 9.21
CA PRO A 147 7.97 -15.45 8.40
C PRO A 147 8.54 -14.26 9.19
N LEU A 148 9.67 -13.72 8.71
CA LEU A 148 10.34 -12.58 9.33
C LEU A 148 9.62 -11.25 9.05
N MET A 149 8.89 -11.17 7.94
CA MET A 149 8.16 -9.98 7.52
C MET A 149 6.90 -10.37 6.75
N THR A 150 5.83 -9.57 6.91
CA THR A 150 4.61 -9.67 6.10
C THR A 150 4.51 -8.44 5.20
N SER A 151 4.44 -8.64 3.89
CA SER A 151 4.23 -7.57 2.91
C SER A 151 2.83 -7.67 2.27
N LYS A 152 2.30 -6.52 1.84
CA LYS A 152 1.09 -6.45 1.02
C LYS A 152 1.50 -6.24 -0.43
N ASN A 153 0.75 -6.84 -1.36
CA ASN A 153 0.91 -6.57 -2.78
C ASN A 153 0.31 -5.19 -3.08
N ILE A 154 1.08 -4.33 -3.71
CA ILE A 154 0.69 -2.96 -4.06
C ILE A 154 0.95 -2.78 -5.56
N LEU A 155 0.01 -2.14 -6.26
CA LEU A 155 0.23 -1.68 -7.63
C LEU A 155 0.75 -0.25 -7.58
N VAL A 156 1.82 0.00 -8.32
CA VAL A 156 2.43 1.33 -8.42
C VAL A 156 2.15 1.87 -9.82
N ILE A 157 1.54 3.06 -9.87
CA ILE A 157 1.29 3.79 -11.11
C ILE A 157 1.98 5.15 -11.03
N ARG A 158 2.25 5.74 -12.21
CA ARG A 158 2.69 7.13 -12.28
C ARG A 158 1.58 8.03 -11.74
N GLU A 159 1.96 9.03 -10.95
CA GLU A 159 1.02 10.05 -10.52
C GLU A 159 0.45 10.78 -11.75
N PRO A 160 -0.89 10.83 -11.91
CA PRO A 160 -1.48 11.53 -13.03
C PRO A 160 -1.24 13.04 -12.87
N GLU A 161 -0.71 13.69 -13.90
CA GLU A 161 -0.40 15.14 -13.92
C GLU A 161 -1.65 16.04 -13.97
N ASN A 162 -2.82 15.53 -13.57
CA ASN A 162 -4.11 16.24 -13.61
C ASN A 162 -4.26 17.28 -12.47
N LEU A 163 -3.19 17.99 -12.15
CA LEU A 163 -3.17 19.14 -11.25
C LEU A 163 -3.61 20.44 -11.93
N ALA A 164 -4.05 20.38 -13.20
CA ALA A 164 -4.62 21.53 -13.87
C ALA A 164 -5.97 21.86 -13.21
N VAL A 165 -5.98 22.89 -12.36
CA VAL A 165 -7.18 23.52 -11.82
C VAL A 165 -8.07 23.90 -13.01
N GLN A 166 -9.06 23.07 -13.31
CA GLN A 166 -9.99 23.35 -14.40
C GLN A 166 -10.71 24.66 -14.05
N TRP A 167 -10.88 25.58 -15.00
CA TRP A 167 -11.58 26.84 -14.77
C TRP A 167 -13.00 26.64 -14.21
N SER A 168 -13.62 25.48 -14.49
CA SER A 168 -14.89 25.02 -13.92
C SER A 168 -14.88 24.81 -12.40
N SER A 169 -13.71 24.64 -11.77
CA SER A 169 -13.56 24.46 -10.33
C SER A 169 -14.18 25.59 -9.51
N HIS A 170 -14.12 26.82 -9.99
CA HIS A 170 -14.74 27.98 -9.33
C HIS A 170 -16.27 27.82 -9.16
N PHE A 171 -16.94 27.17 -10.10
CA PHE A 171 -18.39 26.93 -10.01
C PHE A 171 -18.74 25.66 -9.22
N LEU A 172 -17.80 24.73 -9.07
CA LEU A 172 -17.98 23.46 -8.37
C LEU A 172 -17.97 23.60 -6.83
N ILE A 173 -17.53 24.75 -6.31
CA ILE A 173 -17.42 25.00 -4.85
C ILE A 173 -18.79 24.99 -4.18
N PHE A 174 -19.79 25.51 -4.87
CA PHE A 174 -21.18 25.45 -4.43
C PHE A 174 -21.98 24.51 -5.30
N THR A 175 -22.87 23.77 -4.66
CA THR A 175 -23.80 22.90 -5.38
C THR A 175 -24.74 23.75 -6.23
N PHE A 176 -25.22 23.16 -7.33
CA PHE A 176 -26.15 23.82 -8.24
C PHE A 176 -27.39 24.39 -7.52
N SER A 177 -27.87 23.71 -6.47
CA SER A 177 -28.97 24.17 -5.64
C SER A 177 -28.70 25.51 -4.93
N VAL A 178 -27.47 25.72 -4.45
CA VAL A 178 -27.07 26.97 -3.79
C VAL A 178 -27.01 28.11 -4.79
N TRP A 179 -26.50 27.84 -6.01
CA TRP A 179 -26.53 28.83 -7.10
C TRP A 179 -27.95 29.24 -7.46
N ILE A 180 -28.88 28.29 -7.60
CA ILE A 180 -30.30 28.60 -7.84
C ILE A 180 -30.87 29.44 -6.70
N ALA A 181 -30.60 29.08 -5.44
CA ALA A 181 -31.07 29.83 -4.29
C ALA A 181 -30.54 31.28 -4.31
N LEU A 182 -29.27 31.48 -4.69
CA LEU A 182 -28.65 32.79 -4.84
C LEU A 182 -29.38 33.65 -5.88
N PHE A 183 -29.61 33.12 -7.08
CA PHE A 183 -30.38 33.79 -8.12
C PHE A 183 -31.82 34.08 -7.68
N GLY A 184 -32.43 33.16 -6.93
CA GLY A 184 -33.76 33.34 -6.34
C GLY A 184 -33.81 34.52 -5.36
N VAL A 185 -32.83 34.62 -4.46
CA VAL A 185 -32.71 35.74 -3.50
C VAL A 185 -32.52 37.07 -4.23
N LEU A 186 -31.72 37.09 -5.30
CA LEU A 186 -31.48 38.28 -6.11
C LEU A 186 -32.78 38.80 -6.76
N ILE A 187 -33.54 37.92 -7.41
CA ILE A 187 -34.81 38.30 -8.04
C ILE A 187 -35.85 38.69 -6.97
N ALA A 188 -35.96 37.91 -5.89
CA ALA A 188 -36.94 38.18 -4.82
C ALA A 188 -36.67 39.52 -4.12
N SER A 189 -35.41 39.83 -3.82
CA SER A 189 -35.04 41.12 -3.22
C SER A 189 -35.30 42.30 -4.16
N SER A 190 -35.11 42.13 -5.47
CA SER A 190 -35.42 43.17 -6.47
C SER A 190 -36.92 43.47 -6.54
N ILE A 191 -37.75 42.43 -6.60
CA ILE A 191 -39.20 42.58 -6.57
C ILE A 191 -39.65 43.24 -5.26
N PHE A 192 -39.07 42.85 -4.13
CA PHE A 192 -39.38 43.43 -2.82
C PHE A 192 -39.02 44.93 -2.74
N LEU A 193 -37.85 45.34 -3.24
CA LEU A 193 -37.46 46.74 -3.29
C LEU A 193 -38.37 47.56 -4.21
N VAL A 194 -38.80 47.01 -5.35
CA VAL A 194 -39.77 47.67 -6.24
C VAL A 194 -41.09 47.92 -5.52
N LEU A 195 -41.63 46.93 -4.81
CA LEU A 195 -42.87 47.08 -4.03
C LEU A 195 -42.74 48.17 -2.96
N LEU A 196 -41.59 48.23 -2.27
CA LEU A 196 -41.32 49.25 -1.25
C LEU A 196 -41.16 50.65 -1.85
N LYS A 197 -40.49 50.78 -3.00
CA LYS A 197 -40.32 52.06 -3.73
C LYS A 197 -41.68 52.56 -4.27
N ILE A 198 -42.56 51.68 -4.77
CA ILE A 198 -43.92 52.02 -5.20
C ILE A 198 -44.78 52.48 -4.02
N LYS A 199 -44.81 51.72 -2.91
CA LYS A 199 -45.57 52.09 -1.70
C LYS A 199 -45.07 53.41 -1.09
N SER A 200 -43.82 53.75 -1.36
CA SER A 200 -43.18 55.02 -0.99
C SER A 200 -43.64 56.23 -1.81
N GLY A 201 -44.44 56.06 -2.85
CA GLY A 201 -44.86 57.16 -3.73
C GLY A 201 -43.80 57.52 -4.79
N SER A 202 -43.15 56.52 -5.40
CA SER A 202 -42.27 56.77 -6.54
C SER A 202 -43.09 56.89 -7.84
N ASP A 203 -42.91 57.98 -8.58
CA ASP A 203 -43.60 58.26 -9.85
C ASP A 203 -42.94 57.60 -11.08
N ASN A 204 -41.85 56.86 -10.88
CA ASN A 204 -41.12 56.21 -11.96
C ASN A 204 -41.91 55.02 -12.53
N LYS A 205 -41.80 54.80 -13.85
CA LYS A 205 -42.38 53.62 -14.50
C LYS A 205 -41.85 52.34 -13.84
N ILE A 206 -42.73 51.39 -13.56
CA ILE A 206 -42.42 50.11 -12.89
C ILE A 206 -41.28 49.36 -13.59
N GLY A 207 -41.24 49.37 -14.92
CA GLY A 207 -40.18 48.71 -15.70
C GLY A 207 -38.79 49.33 -15.50
N TYR A 208 -38.70 50.66 -15.37
CA TYR A 208 -37.44 51.34 -15.07
C TYR A 208 -36.98 51.03 -13.64
N LEU A 209 -37.91 51.05 -12.68
CA LEU A 209 -37.64 50.67 -11.29
C LEU A 209 -37.13 49.23 -11.17
N LEU A 210 -37.66 48.28 -11.94
CA LEU A 210 -37.19 46.88 -11.91
C LEU A 210 -35.74 46.74 -12.34
N ILE A 211 -35.37 47.36 -13.47
CA ILE A 211 -34.01 47.27 -14.00
C ILE A 211 -33.03 47.99 -13.08
N ASP A 212 -33.39 49.19 -12.61
CA ASP A 212 -32.58 49.99 -11.69
C ASP A 212 -32.33 49.26 -10.37
N ASN A 213 -33.37 48.70 -9.74
CA ASN A 213 -33.23 47.91 -8.51
C ASN A 213 -32.44 46.61 -8.72
N LEU A 214 -32.60 45.95 -9.87
CA LEU A 214 -31.84 44.74 -10.19
C LEU A 214 -30.36 45.06 -10.35
N LEU A 215 -30.01 46.18 -10.98
CA LEU A 215 -28.62 46.66 -11.09
C LEU A 215 -28.05 47.11 -9.75
N GLU A 216 -28.84 47.80 -8.92
CA GLU A 216 -28.46 48.15 -7.54
C GLU A 216 -28.12 46.89 -6.73
N ILE A 217 -29.00 45.88 -6.74
CA ILE A 217 -28.79 44.63 -6.01
C ILE A 217 -27.62 43.85 -6.61
N TRP A 218 -27.52 43.75 -7.93
CA TRP A 218 -26.38 43.13 -8.58
C TRP A 218 -25.07 43.81 -8.16
N GLY A 219 -25.06 45.14 -8.07
CA GLY A 219 -23.96 45.93 -7.53
C GLY A 219 -23.60 45.51 -6.10
N ILE A 220 -24.58 45.42 -5.19
CA ILE A 220 -24.37 44.95 -3.81
C ILE A 220 -23.78 43.52 -3.79
N PHE A 221 -24.29 42.63 -4.65
CA PHE A 221 -23.77 41.26 -4.80
C PHE A 221 -22.31 41.24 -5.27
N CYS A 222 -21.95 42.16 -6.18
CA CYS A 222 -20.58 42.38 -6.63
C CYS A 222 -19.74 43.26 -5.67
N GLN A 223 -20.23 43.52 -4.45
CA GLN A 223 -19.59 44.36 -3.44
C GLN A 223 -19.31 45.79 -3.89
N GLN A 224 -20.08 46.28 -4.86
CA GLN A 224 -20.02 47.66 -5.31
C GLN A 224 -20.87 48.54 -4.40
N GLY A 225 -20.41 49.77 -4.20
CA GLY A 225 -21.16 50.78 -3.46
C GLY A 225 -22.44 51.17 -4.20
N LEU A 226 -23.46 51.56 -3.44
CA LEU A 226 -24.67 52.17 -4.00
C LEU A 226 -24.38 53.66 -4.31
N PRO A 227 -24.81 54.16 -5.48
CA PRO A 227 -24.58 55.55 -5.87
C PRO A 227 -25.39 56.53 -5.00
N ASP A 228 -26.61 56.16 -4.63
CA ASP A 228 -27.49 56.98 -3.79
C ASP A 228 -28.13 56.17 -2.66
N PHE A 229 -28.12 56.75 -1.45
CA PHE A 229 -28.82 56.18 -0.31
C PHE A 229 -30.21 56.80 -0.16
N SER A 230 -31.25 55.96 -0.21
CA SER A 230 -32.60 56.43 0.05
C SER A 230 -32.72 57.05 1.46
N PRO A 231 -33.40 58.20 1.62
CA PRO A 231 -33.59 58.83 2.92
C PRO A 231 -34.54 58.05 3.84
N LYS A 232 -35.27 57.05 3.32
CA LYS A 232 -36.29 56.32 4.08
C LYS A 232 -35.70 55.18 4.91
N SER A 233 -36.01 55.16 6.20
CA SER A 233 -35.50 54.16 7.14
C SER A 233 -35.86 52.71 6.76
N SER A 234 -37.04 52.49 6.18
CA SER A 234 -37.47 51.15 5.74
C SER A 234 -36.56 50.58 4.63
N LEU A 235 -36.19 51.39 3.63
CA LEU A 235 -35.28 50.96 2.57
C LEU A 235 -33.86 50.75 3.10
N ARG A 236 -33.39 51.60 4.03
CA ARG A 236 -32.08 51.46 4.65
C ARG A 236 -31.90 50.13 5.38
N ILE A 237 -32.93 49.67 6.10
CA ILE A 237 -32.91 48.37 6.78
C ILE A 237 -32.78 47.23 5.76
N VAL A 238 -33.49 47.32 4.63
CA VAL A 238 -33.40 46.30 3.57
C VAL A 238 -32.00 46.29 2.95
N TYR A 239 -31.48 47.44 2.52
CA TYR A 239 -30.12 47.52 1.98
C TYR A 239 -29.08 47.03 2.98
N PHE A 240 -29.19 47.39 4.26
CA PHE A 240 -28.30 46.91 5.31
C PHE A 240 -28.37 45.39 5.47
N SER A 241 -29.57 44.81 5.49
CA SER A 241 -29.75 43.36 5.58
C SER A 241 -29.18 42.61 4.37
N LEU A 242 -29.33 43.19 3.16
CA LEU A 242 -28.75 42.64 1.94
C LEU A 242 -27.22 42.71 1.97
N CYS A 243 -26.65 43.85 2.37
CA CYS A 243 -25.21 44.03 2.55
C CYS A 243 -24.64 43.02 3.56
N LEU A 244 -25.31 42.79 4.69
CA LEU A 244 -24.87 41.81 5.68
C LEU A 244 -24.93 40.38 5.10
N SER A 245 -26.00 40.04 4.38
CA SER A 245 -26.17 38.72 3.77
C SER A 245 -25.08 38.41 2.74
N ILE A 246 -24.71 39.38 1.89
CA ILE A 246 -23.68 39.18 0.86
C ILE A 246 -22.29 39.06 1.49
N ILE A 247 -22.00 39.79 2.57
CA ILE A 247 -20.72 39.67 3.29
C ILE A 247 -20.55 38.25 3.82
N VAL A 248 -21.61 37.68 4.43
CA VAL A 248 -21.58 36.31 4.93
C VAL A 248 -21.41 35.30 3.78
N PHE A 249 -22.17 35.48 2.69
CA PHE A 249 -22.07 34.60 1.53
C PHE A 249 -20.69 34.64 0.88
N TRP A 250 -20.13 35.84 0.69
CA TRP A 250 -18.80 36.01 0.12
C TRP A 250 -17.71 35.42 1.01
N ALA A 251 -17.79 35.62 2.34
CA ALA A 251 -16.85 35.01 3.27
C ALA A 251 -16.90 33.47 3.19
N ALA A 252 -18.10 32.89 3.11
CA ALA A 252 -18.27 31.44 2.96
C ALA A 252 -17.72 30.93 1.62
N TYR A 253 -18.00 31.62 0.51
CA TYR A 253 -17.48 31.27 -0.81
C TYR A 253 -15.94 31.36 -0.85
N SER A 254 -15.38 32.45 -0.32
CA SER A 254 -13.94 32.67 -0.25
C SER A 254 -13.25 31.59 0.58
N ALA A 255 -13.79 31.25 1.76
CA ALA A 255 -13.26 30.18 2.60
C ALA A 255 -13.31 28.81 1.90
N ALA A 256 -14.42 28.49 1.23
CA ALA A 256 -14.59 27.24 0.52
C ALA A 256 -13.68 27.14 -0.72
N LEU A 257 -13.51 28.24 -1.47
CA LEU A 257 -12.57 28.35 -2.58
C LEU A 257 -11.13 28.12 -2.12
N ILE A 258 -10.70 28.80 -1.05
CA ILE A 258 -9.36 28.65 -0.50
C ILE A 258 -9.14 27.20 -0.06
N SER A 259 -10.08 26.61 0.68
CA SER A 259 -10.00 25.20 1.11
C SER A 259 -9.83 24.27 -0.08
N PHE A 260 -10.61 24.45 -1.14
CA PHE A 260 -10.54 23.63 -2.34
C PHE A 260 -9.20 23.78 -3.08
N LEU A 261 -8.70 25.01 -3.22
CA LEU A 261 -7.40 25.28 -3.87
C LEU A 261 -6.21 24.76 -3.06
N THR A 262 -6.34 24.69 -1.73
CA THR A 262 -5.30 24.10 -0.87
C THR A 262 -5.35 22.57 -0.82
N SER A 263 -6.49 21.95 -1.11
CA SER A 263 -6.61 20.49 -1.14
C SER A 263 -6.16 19.96 -2.50
N VAL A 264 -5.04 19.23 -2.51
CA VAL A 264 -4.64 18.43 -3.67
C VAL A 264 -5.39 17.10 -3.60
N ASN A 265 -6.44 16.95 -4.41
CA ASN A 265 -7.16 15.69 -4.52
C ASN A 265 -6.51 14.84 -5.62
N HIS A 266 -5.83 13.76 -5.22
CA HIS A 266 -5.36 12.76 -6.16
C HIS A 266 -6.54 11.86 -6.54
N VAL A 267 -7.02 12.00 -7.78
CA VAL A 267 -8.01 11.07 -8.33
C VAL A 267 -7.24 9.92 -8.96
N PHE A 268 -7.22 8.78 -8.27
CA PHE A 268 -6.68 7.55 -8.84
C PHE A 268 -7.67 7.00 -9.88
N PRO A 269 -7.18 6.40 -10.98
CA PRO A 269 -8.05 5.79 -11.99
C PRO A 269 -8.78 4.54 -11.45
N PHE A 270 -8.19 3.86 -10.46
CA PHE A 270 -8.75 2.70 -9.80
C PHE A 270 -8.19 2.54 -8.39
N ASP A 271 -9.02 2.05 -7.47
CA ASP A 271 -8.63 1.79 -6.07
C ASP A 271 -8.48 0.28 -5.77
N SER A 272 -8.98 -0.57 -6.67
CA SER A 272 -8.98 -2.03 -6.50
C SER A 272 -8.42 -2.73 -7.74
N LEU A 273 -7.99 -3.99 -7.55
CA LEU A 273 -7.53 -4.83 -8.65
C LEU A 273 -8.65 -5.13 -9.67
N GLU A 274 -9.90 -5.20 -9.21
CA GLU A 274 -11.08 -5.33 -10.06
C GLU A 274 -11.29 -4.07 -10.91
N GLY A 275 -11.13 -2.89 -10.32
CA GLY A 275 -11.17 -1.62 -11.04
C GLY A 275 -10.06 -1.52 -12.10
N PHE A 276 -8.86 -1.99 -11.77
CA PHE A 276 -7.75 -2.09 -12.72
C PHE A 276 -8.07 -3.02 -13.90
N ALA A 277 -8.62 -4.20 -13.62
CA ALA A 277 -8.98 -5.17 -14.65
C ALA A 277 -10.12 -4.66 -15.56
N ALA A 278 -11.09 -3.92 -15.00
CA ALA A 278 -12.21 -3.34 -15.74
C ALA A 278 -11.81 -2.13 -16.60
N ASP A 279 -10.88 -1.30 -16.13
CA ASP A 279 -10.37 -0.15 -16.88
C ASP A 279 -9.60 -0.63 -18.13
N GLY A 280 -8.70 -1.61 -17.97
CA GLY A 280 -7.97 -2.23 -19.09
C GLY A 280 -7.02 -1.30 -19.87
N THR A 281 -6.96 -0.02 -19.50
CA THR A 281 -6.12 1.01 -20.13
C THR A 281 -4.63 0.81 -19.81
N TYR A 282 -4.33 0.29 -18.62
CA TYR A 282 -2.96 0.15 -18.12
C TYR A 282 -2.44 -1.28 -18.29
N GLN A 283 -1.16 -1.40 -18.63
CA GLN A 283 -0.44 -2.67 -18.67
C GLN A 283 0.25 -2.96 -17.33
N LEU A 284 0.25 -4.22 -16.92
CA LEU A 284 0.90 -4.67 -15.70
C LEU A 284 2.32 -5.18 -15.99
N ALA A 285 3.29 -4.68 -15.23
CA ALA A 285 4.65 -5.21 -15.21
C ALA A 285 4.97 -5.75 -13.81
N VAL A 286 5.60 -6.92 -13.76
CA VAL A 286 6.14 -7.53 -12.55
C VAL A 286 7.59 -7.92 -12.80
N VAL A 287 8.42 -7.94 -11.76
CA VAL A 287 9.82 -8.35 -11.93
C VAL A 287 9.89 -9.84 -12.32
N HIS A 288 10.70 -10.14 -13.33
CA HIS A 288 10.85 -11.47 -13.88
C HIS A 288 11.34 -12.48 -12.82
N GLY A 289 10.73 -13.66 -12.77
CA GLY A 289 11.13 -14.74 -11.85
C GLY A 289 10.78 -14.50 -10.38
N THR A 290 9.86 -13.56 -10.10
CA THR A 290 9.32 -13.31 -8.77
C THR A 290 8.01 -14.08 -8.55
N ALA A 291 7.63 -14.23 -7.28
CA ALA A 291 6.37 -14.86 -6.89
C ALA A 291 5.14 -14.09 -7.38
N TYR A 292 5.28 -12.80 -7.72
CA TYR A 292 4.19 -11.98 -8.25
C TYR A 292 3.72 -12.49 -9.61
N TYR A 293 4.64 -12.89 -10.49
CA TYR A 293 4.30 -13.49 -11.77
C TYR A 293 3.56 -14.82 -11.57
N ASP A 294 4.14 -15.70 -10.75
CA ASP A 294 3.58 -17.04 -10.48
C ASP A 294 2.18 -16.96 -9.85
N LYS A 295 1.93 -15.95 -9.03
CA LYS A 295 0.62 -15.72 -8.41
C LYS A 295 -0.49 -15.57 -9.45
N PHE A 296 -0.25 -14.84 -10.54
CA PHE A 296 -1.24 -14.66 -11.59
C PHE A 296 -1.24 -15.82 -12.59
N ALA A 297 -0.07 -16.36 -12.92
CA ALA A 297 0.07 -17.46 -13.87
C ALA A 297 -0.55 -18.78 -13.37
N ASN A 298 -0.40 -19.09 -12.07
CA ASN A 298 -0.85 -20.35 -11.49
C ASN A 298 -2.25 -20.24 -10.86
N SER A 299 -2.85 -19.05 -10.78
CA SER A 299 -4.16 -18.85 -10.17
C SER A 299 -5.31 -19.34 -11.05
N GLY A 300 -6.28 -20.01 -10.44
CA GLY A 300 -7.54 -20.41 -11.07
C GLY A 300 -8.60 -19.31 -11.10
N ASP A 301 -8.40 -18.24 -10.33
CA ASP A 301 -9.35 -17.13 -10.17
C ASP A 301 -9.60 -16.40 -11.50
N PRO A 302 -10.87 -16.19 -11.92
CA PRO A 302 -11.19 -15.40 -13.11
C PRO A 302 -10.51 -14.02 -13.12
N LEU A 303 -10.48 -13.31 -11.99
CA LEU A 303 -9.87 -11.98 -11.91
C LEU A 303 -8.37 -12.04 -12.21
N ALA A 304 -7.67 -13.03 -11.63
CA ALA A 304 -6.25 -13.21 -11.87
C ALA A 304 -5.95 -13.50 -13.34
N LYS A 305 -6.82 -14.24 -14.04
CA LYS A 305 -6.70 -14.49 -15.48
C LYS A 305 -6.94 -13.25 -16.33
N GLU A 306 -7.85 -12.37 -15.92
CA GLU A 306 -8.06 -11.08 -16.59
C GLU A 306 -6.85 -10.17 -16.42
N VAL A 307 -6.34 -10.05 -15.19
CA VAL A 307 -5.10 -9.31 -14.90
C VAL A 307 -3.90 -9.88 -15.67
N MET A 308 -3.82 -11.21 -15.81
CA MET A 308 -2.77 -11.86 -16.59
C MET A 308 -2.81 -11.46 -18.08
N LYS A 309 -3.99 -11.19 -18.66
CA LYS A 309 -4.09 -10.69 -20.04
C LYS A 309 -3.55 -9.28 -20.20
N LEU A 310 -3.60 -8.46 -19.15
CA LEU A 310 -3.05 -7.10 -19.10
C LEU A 310 -1.56 -7.09 -18.76
N MET A 311 -0.97 -8.23 -18.39
CA MET A 311 0.44 -8.34 -18.08
C MET A 311 1.29 -8.29 -19.34
N LEU A 312 2.44 -7.61 -19.25
CA LEU A 312 3.44 -7.62 -20.32
C LEU A 312 3.94 -9.04 -20.60
N GLU A 313 4.32 -9.27 -21.86
CA GLU A 313 5.01 -10.49 -22.29
C GLU A 313 6.24 -10.75 -21.40
N GLU A 314 6.47 -12.03 -21.09
CA GLU A 314 7.51 -12.45 -20.13
C GLU A 314 8.91 -11.92 -20.50
N GLU A 315 9.22 -11.85 -21.80
CA GLU A 315 10.51 -11.33 -22.30
C GLU A 315 10.70 -9.83 -22.07
N LYS A 316 9.60 -9.07 -21.97
CA LYS A 316 9.60 -7.61 -21.78
C LYS A 316 9.51 -7.20 -20.32
N LEU A 317 9.43 -8.17 -19.39
CA LEU A 317 9.38 -7.90 -17.95
C LEU A 317 10.72 -7.38 -17.43
N PRO A 318 10.71 -6.41 -16.50
CA PRO A 318 11.93 -5.89 -15.90
C PRO A 318 12.64 -6.99 -15.10
N ARG A 319 13.98 -6.94 -15.09
CA ARG A 319 14.81 -7.90 -14.34
C ARG A 319 15.13 -7.43 -12.93
N THR A 320 15.07 -6.13 -12.69
CA THR A 320 15.27 -5.53 -11.37
C THR A 320 14.11 -4.61 -10.99
N GLU A 321 13.85 -4.50 -9.70
CA GLU A 321 12.87 -3.55 -9.14
C GLU A 321 13.14 -2.12 -9.64
N THR A 322 14.41 -1.70 -9.67
CA THR A 322 14.83 -0.38 -10.15
C THR A 322 14.51 -0.12 -11.62
N GLU A 323 14.61 -1.13 -12.47
CA GLU A 323 14.22 -1.05 -13.88
C GLU A 323 12.70 -0.95 -14.01
N GLY A 324 11.95 -1.71 -13.20
CA GLY A 324 10.49 -1.62 -13.11
C GLY A 324 10.03 -0.21 -12.72
N PHE A 325 10.59 0.35 -11.65
CA PHE A 325 10.27 1.71 -11.21
C PHE A 325 10.60 2.77 -12.26
N LYS A 326 11.77 2.69 -12.91
CA LYS A 326 12.15 3.63 -13.99
C LYS A 326 11.23 3.59 -15.20
N ARG A 327 10.50 2.50 -15.41
CA ARG A 327 9.55 2.34 -16.51
C ARG A 327 8.18 2.92 -16.19
N VAL A 328 7.84 3.03 -14.90
CA VAL A 328 6.59 3.63 -14.42
C VAL A 328 6.74 5.15 -14.27
N LEU A 329 7.92 5.64 -13.86
CA LEU A 329 8.25 7.07 -13.78
C LEU A 329 8.27 7.75 -15.16
#